data_AF-A0A7Y9GKJ9-F1
#
_entry.id   AF-A0A7Y9GKJ9-F1
#
_cell.length_a   1.000
_cell.length_b   1.000
_cell.length_c   1.000
_cell.angle_alpha   90.00
_cell.angle_beta   90.00
_cell.angle_gamma   90.00
#
_symmetry.space_group_name_H-M   'P 1'
#
loop_
_entity.id
_entity.type
_entity.pdbx_description
1 polymer ?
#
loop_
_entity_poly.entity_id
_entity_poly.type
_entity_poly.pdbx_seq_one_letter_code
_entity_poly.pdbx_strand_id
1 'polypeptide(L)'
;MPGTEAQRGDVYRVDRDATLERDPKPGPRPMVCVAEQPHDDLAWKAMARTTTAFDHTRDLHSPADPATGLTADGWWSYRFLRSVKKRWTGRNDVCAYLGTLQDPVKADVLRHYMSRPKAKLGNGA
;
A
#
# COMPACT_ATOMS: atom_id res chain seq x y z
N MET A 1 20.14 -2.93 0.32
CA MET A 1 19.35 -4.01 0.96
C MET A 1 17.96 -4.01 0.34
N PRO A 2 17.36 -5.18 0.04
CA PRO A 2 15.99 -5.19 -0.47
C PRO A 2 15.04 -4.49 0.50
N GLY A 3 14.05 -3.79 -0.04
CA GLY A 3 13.02 -3.14 0.76
C GLY A 3 13.45 -1.87 1.51
N THR A 4 14.59 -1.27 1.20
CA THR A 4 14.99 0.05 1.74
C THR A 4 14.55 1.22 0.85
N GLU A 5 14.28 0.92 -0.42
CA GLU A 5 13.64 1.81 -1.38
C GLU A 5 12.40 1.10 -1.88
N ALA A 6 11.23 1.73 -1.75
CA ALA A 6 9.97 1.09 -2.11
C ALA A 6 9.77 1.08 -3.62
N GLN A 7 9.61 -0.11 -4.18
CA GLN A 7 9.29 -0.31 -5.59
C GLN A 7 7.83 -0.70 -5.77
N ARG A 8 7.26 -0.43 -6.96
CA ARG A 8 5.89 -0.86 -7.27
C ARG A 8 5.71 -2.36 -7.06
N GLY A 9 4.71 -2.73 -6.26
CA GLY A 9 4.40 -4.11 -5.91
C GLY A 9 5.07 -4.62 -4.63
N ASP A 10 6.00 -3.85 -4.04
CA ASP A 10 6.58 -4.20 -2.74
C ASP A 10 5.53 -4.06 -1.63
N VAL A 11 5.50 -5.04 -0.74
CA VAL A 11 4.60 -5.09 0.41
C VAL A 11 5.40 -4.81 1.68
N TYR A 12 4.86 -3.94 2.51
CA TYR A 12 5.42 -3.56 3.79
C TYR A 12 4.40 -3.75 4.91
N ARG A 13 4.85 -4.15 6.09
CA ARG A 13 4.09 -4.02 7.34
C ARG A 13 4.29 -2.60 7.85
N VAL A 14 3.33 -1.73 7.60
CA VAL A 14 3.43 -0.30 7.86
C VAL A 14 2.68 0.05 9.14
N ASP A 15 3.41 0.57 10.12
CA ASP A 15 2.84 1.22 11.30
C ASP A 15 2.24 2.59 10.93
N ARG A 16 1.20 3.01 11.66
CA ARG A 16 0.54 4.29 11.42
C ARG A 16 1.50 5.48 11.46
N ASP A 17 2.51 5.45 12.32
CA ASP A 17 3.46 6.56 12.49
C ASP A 17 4.47 6.64 11.33
N ALA A 18 4.57 5.59 10.53
CA ALA A 18 5.33 5.59 9.28
C ALA A 18 4.62 6.33 8.14
N THR A 19 3.34 6.69 8.29
CA THR A 19 2.58 7.46 7.28
C THR A 19 2.58 8.97 7.57
N LEU A 20 2.40 9.82 6.54
CA LEU A 20 2.34 11.29 6.71
C LEU A 20 1.09 11.72 7.50
N GLU A 21 -0.09 11.25 7.07
CA GLU A 21 -1.37 11.64 7.68
C GLU A 21 -1.74 10.79 8.91
N ARG A 22 -0.85 9.89 9.34
CA ARG A 22 -1.02 8.94 10.44
C ARG A 22 -2.24 8.05 10.27
N ASP A 23 -2.04 6.86 9.72
CA ASP A 23 -3.10 5.88 9.46
C ASP A 23 -4.09 5.77 10.64
N PRO A 24 -5.42 5.80 10.38
CA PRO A 24 -6.42 5.75 11.43
C PRO A 24 -6.53 4.36 12.07
N LYS A 25 -6.00 3.30 11.45
CA LYS A 25 -5.95 1.98 12.08
C LYS A 25 -4.84 1.97 13.14
N PRO A 26 -5.12 1.48 14.36
CA PRO A 26 -4.19 1.60 15.48
C PRO A 26 -2.97 0.69 15.36
N GLY A 27 -3.06 -0.41 14.60
CA GLY A 27 -1.98 -1.39 14.46
C GLY A 27 -1.33 -1.38 13.07
N PRO A 28 -0.08 -1.90 12.97
CA PRO A 28 0.58 -2.09 11.70
C PRO A 28 -0.25 -2.96 10.77
N ARG A 29 -0.26 -2.64 9.47
CA ARG A 29 -0.96 -3.44 8.47
C ARG A 29 -0.20 -3.56 7.16
N PRO A 30 -0.42 -4.63 6.38
CA PRO A 30 0.19 -4.76 5.07
C PRO A 30 -0.25 -3.62 4.15
N MET A 31 0.72 -2.98 3.51
CA MET A 31 0.48 -1.99 2.46
C MET A 31 1.41 -2.27 1.29
N VAL A 32 0.88 -2.20 0.07
CA VAL A 32 1.65 -2.35 -1.16
C VAL A 32 2.02 -0.98 -1.71
N CYS A 33 3.27 -0.81 -2.14
CA CYS A 33 3.70 0.37 -2.86
C CYS A 33 3.09 0.36 -4.27
N VAL A 34 2.32 1.41 -4.57
CA VAL A 34 1.63 1.59 -5.85
C VAL A 34 2.23 2.74 -6.66
N ALA A 35 2.96 3.65 -6.02
CA ALA A 35 3.81 4.63 -6.70
C ALA A 35 4.99 5.07 -5.83
N GLU A 36 6.20 4.95 -6.37
CA GLU A 36 7.48 5.21 -5.69
C GLU A 36 7.76 6.71 -5.48
N GLN A 37 7.14 7.55 -6.29
CA GLN A 37 7.26 9.02 -6.27
C GLN A 37 8.74 9.48 -6.35
N PRO A 38 9.41 9.34 -7.51
CA PRO A 38 10.84 9.67 -7.64
C PRO A 38 11.16 11.15 -7.44
N HIS A 39 10.17 12.05 -7.56
CA HIS A 39 10.33 13.49 -7.35
C HIS A 39 9.83 13.99 -5.98
N ASP A 40 9.39 13.08 -5.10
CA ASP A 40 8.99 13.39 -3.73
C ASP A 40 10.01 12.76 -2.77
N ASP A 41 10.87 13.57 -2.16
CA ASP A 41 11.91 13.06 -1.25
C ASP A 41 11.35 12.56 0.09
N LEU A 42 10.09 12.88 0.42
CA LEU A 42 9.49 12.60 1.72
C LEU A 42 8.72 11.30 1.74
N ALA A 43 7.99 10.96 0.68
CA ALA A 43 7.04 9.86 0.72
C ALA A 43 6.84 9.10 -0.60
N TRP A 44 6.42 7.85 -0.48
CA TRP A 44 5.85 7.05 -1.57
C TRP A 44 4.37 6.77 -1.29
N LYS A 45 3.61 6.34 -2.31
CA LYS A 45 2.18 6.04 -2.18
C LYS A 45 1.93 4.56 -1.99
N ALA A 46 1.21 4.24 -0.92
CA ALA A 46 0.82 2.89 -0.54
C ALA A 46 -0.68 2.68 -0.68
N MET A 47 -1.08 1.45 -0.95
CA MET A 47 -2.46 0.98 -0.82
C MET A 47 -2.51 -0.08 0.29
N ALA A 48 -3.36 0.13 1.29
CA ALA A 48 -3.46 -0.82 2.38
C ALA A 48 -4.33 -2.03 2.04
N ARG A 49 -3.99 -3.17 2.65
CA ARG A 49 -4.79 -4.39 2.63
C ARG A 49 -5.74 -4.44 3.82
N THR A 50 -6.92 -5.01 3.63
CA THR A 50 -7.88 -5.35 4.69
C THR A 50 -8.32 -6.81 4.55
N THR A 51 -8.70 -7.45 5.66
CA THR A 51 -9.29 -8.81 5.66
C THR A 51 -10.82 -8.77 5.58
N THR A 52 -11.38 -7.64 5.18
CA THR A 52 -12.83 -7.48 4.92
C THR A 52 -12.97 -6.50 3.75
N ALA A 53 -13.79 -6.85 2.76
CA ALA A 53 -14.17 -5.93 1.71
C ALA A 53 -15.14 -4.89 2.26
N PHE A 54 -14.92 -3.64 1.91
CA PHE A 54 -15.85 -2.55 2.18
C PHE A 54 -16.81 -2.33 1.00
N ASP A 55 -16.34 -2.60 -0.21
CA ASP A 55 -17.13 -2.55 -1.44
C ASP A 55 -16.57 -3.57 -2.44
N HIS A 56 -17.24 -4.71 -2.61
CA HIS A 56 -16.81 -5.78 -3.52
C HIS A 56 -16.72 -5.36 -4.99
N THR A 57 -17.33 -4.23 -5.38
CA THR A 57 -17.24 -3.70 -6.75
C THR A 57 -16.01 -2.82 -6.97
N ARG A 58 -15.40 -2.34 -5.87
CA ARG A 58 -14.29 -1.39 -5.88
C ARG A 58 -13.04 -1.88 -5.16
N ASP A 59 -13.13 -2.92 -4.37
CA ASP A 59 -12.01 -3.49 -3.66
C ASP A 59 -11.49 -4.70 -4.46
N LEU A 60 -10.18 -4.73 -4.70
CA LEU A 60 -9.55 -5.82 -5.43
C LEU A 60 -9.28 -6.98 -4.49
N HIS A 61 -9.79 -8.17 -4.82
CA HIS A 61 -9.48 -9.38 -4.07
C HIS A 61 -7.97 -9.68 -4.07
N SER A 62 -7.46 -10.04 -2.90
CA SER A 62 -6.08 -10.43 -2.66
C SER A 62 -6.08 -11.77 -1.96
N PRO A 63 -5.70 -12.87 -2.65
CA PRO A 63 -5.51 -14.16 -2.00
C PRO A 63 -4.48 -14.09 -0.87
N ALA A 64 -4.50 -15.06 0.02
CA ALA A 64 -3.39 -15.34 0.91
C ALA A 64 -2.10 -15.60 0.10
N ASP A 65 -0.99 -15.05 0.57
CA ASP A 65 0.35 -15.27 0.06
C ASP A 65 1.31 -15.37 1.25
N PRO A 66 1.55 -16.60 1.75
CA PRO A 66 2.44 -16.82 2.88
C PRO A 66 3.89 -16.36 2.62
N ALA A 67 4.34 -16.31 1.37
CA ALA A 67 5.69 -15.86 1.02
C ALA A 67 5.91 -14.37 1.34
N THR A 68 4.83 -13.57 1.30
CA THR A 68 4.83 -12.15 1.66
C THR A 68 4.17 -11.90 3.03
N GLY A 69 3.98 -12.94 3.85
CA GLY A 69 3.36 -12.84 5.17
C GLY A 69 1.86 -12.49 5.15
N LEU A 70 1.21 -12.57 3.99
CA LEU A 70 -0.23 -12.35 3.83
C LEU A 70 -0.97 -13.65 4.13
N THR A 71 -1.16 -13.99 5.41
CA THR A 71 -1.59 -15.34 5.85
C THR A 71 -3.07 -15.69 5.63
N ALA A 72 -3.89 -14.75 5.18
CA ALA A 72 -5.31 -14.95 4.92
C ALA A 72 -5.75 -14.09 3.74
N ASP A 73 -6.86 -14.46 3.09
CA ASP A 73 -7.48 -13.68 2.03
C ASP A 73 -7.85 -12.26 2.52
N GLY A 74 -7.90 -11.34 1.58
CA GLY A 74 -8.11 -9.94 1.86
C GLY A 74 -8.40 -9.14 0.60
N TRP A 75 -8.33 -7.83 0.76
CA TRP A 75 -8.68 -6.89 -0.29
C TRP A 75 -7.75 -5.69 -0.27
N TRP A 76 -7.32 -5.28 -1.47
CA TRP A 76 -6.66 -4.00 -1.70
C TRP A 76 -7.71 -2.94 -2.01
N SER A 77 -7.64 -1.79 -1.35
CA SER A 77 -8.62 -0.74 -1.54
C SER A 77 -7.97 0.63 -1.67
N TYR A 78 -8.25 1.34 -2.77
CA TYR A 78 -7.80 2.73 -2.94
C TYR A 78 -8.45 3.70 -1.95
N ARG A 79 -9.51 3.30 -1.22
CA ARG A 79 -10.05 4.08 -0.09
C ARG A 79 -9.03 4.27 1.02
N PHE A 80 -8.05 3.37 1.08
CA PHE A 80 -7.01 3.33 2.09
C PHE A 80 -5.63 3.64 1.51
N LEU A 81 -5.55 4.56 0.56
CA LEU A 81 -4.27 5.11 0.09
C LEU A 81 -3.60 5.92 1.20
N ARG A 82 -2.29 5.75 1.34
CA ARG A 82 -1.45 6.50 2.31
C ARG A 82 -0.18 7.00 1.66
N SER A 83 0.33 8.12 2.15
CA SER A 83 1.73 8.50 1.94
C SER A 83 2.58 7.87 3.03
N VAL A 84 3.53 7.01 2.67
CA VAL A 84 4.47 6.39 3.61
C VAL A 84 5.80 7.11 3.52
N LYS A 85 6.36 7.48 4.68
CA LYS A 85 7.59 8.26 4.79
C LYS A 85 8.79 7.45 4.31
N LYS A 86 9.52 7.94 3.31
CA LYS A 86 10.69 7.27 2.73
C LYS A 86 11.75 6.92 3.77
N ARG A 87 12.00 7.84 4.72
CA ARG A 87 12.99 7.66 5.82
C ARG A 87 12.77 6.41 6.69
N TRP A 88 11.57 5.83 6.68
CA TRP A 88 11.23 4.66 7.49
C TRP A 88 11.20 3.35 6.69
N THR A 89 11.25 3.41 5.37
CA THR A 89 11.16 2.25 4.48
C THR A 89 12.20 1.19 4.84
N GLY A 90 11.75 -0.05 5.02
CA GLY A 90 12.62 -1.19 5.33
C GLY A 90 12.97 -1.34 6.82
N ARG A 91 12.55 -0.42 7.68
CA ARG A 91 12.77 -0.56 9.13
C ARG A 91 11.84 -1.60 9.73
N ASN A 92 12.40 -2.59 10.42
CA ASN A 92 11.66 -3.73 10.99
C ASN A 92 10.59 -3.36 12.02
N ASP A 93 10.75 -2.22 12.71
CA ASP A 93 9.85 -1.76 13.76
C ASP A 93 8.63 -1.00 13.24
N VAL A 94 8.77 -0.23 12.15
CA VAL A 94 7.71 0.70 11.68
C VAL A 94 7.29 0.53 10.22
N CYS A 95 8.12 -0.05 9.35
CA CYS A 95 7.81 -0.23 7.93
C CYS A 95 8.61 -1.42 7.36
N ALA A 96 8.37 -2.59 7.94
CA ALA A 96 9.15 -3.80 7.64
C ALA A 96 8.81 -4.30 6.24
N TYR A 97 9.82 -4.57 5.42
CA TYR A 97 9.62 -5.21 4.12
C TYR A 97 9.13 -6.65 4.30
N LEU A 98 8.07 -7.02 3.58
CA LEU A 98 7.48 -8.35 3.63
C LEU A 98 7.76 -9.17 2.37
N GLY A 99 8.05 -8.52 1.25
CA GLY A 99 8.29 -9.16 -0.04
C GLY A 99 7.67 -8.35 -1.18
N THR A 100 7.79 -8.86 -2.40
CA THR A 100 7.19 -8.26 -3.60
C THR A 100 6.09 -9.17 -4.13
N LEU A 101 4.92 -8.60 -4.44
CA LEU A 101 3.87 -9.33 -5.12
C LEU A 101 4.39 -9.88 -6.45
N GLN A 102 4.04 -11.12 -6.76
CA GLN A 102 4.34 -11.74 -8.04
C GLN A 102 3.21 -11.48 -9.04
N ASP A 103 3.51 -11.60 -10.33
CA ASP A 103 2.48 -11.59 -11.36
C ASP A 103 1.66 -12.88 -11.30
N PRO A 104 0.35 -12.82 -11.62
CA PRO A 104 -0.39 -11.66 -12.16
C PRO A 104 -0.88 -10.66 -11.10
N VAL A 105 -0.81 -10.99 -9.81
CA VAL A 105 -1.39 -10.18 -8.72
C VAL A 105 -0.80 -8.77 -8.68
N LYS A 106 0.52 -8.63 -8.86
CA LYS A 106 1.19 -7.34 -8.95
C LYS A 106 0.59 -6.46 -10.04
N ALA A 107 0.48 -6.97 -11.26
CA ALA A 107 -0.12 -6.23 -12.38
C ALA A 107 -1.56 -5.80 -12.09
N ASP A 108 -2.37 -6.67 -11.47
CA ASP A 108 -3.75 -6.37 -11.12
C ASP A 108 -3.87 -5.26 -10.08
N VAL A 109 -3.06 -5.29 -9.03
CA VAL A 109 -3.00 -4.24 -8.00
C VAL A 109 -2.62 -2.89 -8.60
N LEU A 110 -1.61 -2.86 -9.47
CA LEU A 110 -1.17 -1.61 -10.11
C LEU A 110 -2.23 -1.08 -11.08
N ARG A 111 -2.87 -1.96 -11.86
CA ARG A 111 -3.99 -1.58 -12.73
C ARG A 111 -5.15 -1.03 -11.92
N HIS A 112 -5.49 -1.68 -10.81
CA HIS A 112 -6.54 -1.27 -9.88
C HIS A 112 -6.27 0.12 -9.27
N TYR A 113 -5.02 0.39 -8.87
CA TYR A 113 -4.63 1.72 -8.44
C TYR A 113 -4.81 2.77 -9.55
N MET A 114 -4.39 2.46 -10.78
CA MET A 114 -4.44 3.42 -11.89
C MET A 114 -5.86 3.69 -12.39
N SER A 115 -6.79 2.75 -12.24
CA SER A 115 -8.21 2.91 -12.60
C SER A 115 -9.04 3.64 -11.53
N ARG A 116 -8.44 3.99 -10.39
CA ARG A 116 -9.16 4.68 -9.31
C ARG A 116 -9.78 6.00 -9.82
N PRO A 117 -10.97 6.37 -9.33
CA PRO A 117 -11.52 7.70 -9.59
C PRO A 117 -10.51 8.77 -9.14
N LYS A 118 -10.09 9.64 -10.06
CA LYS A 118 -9.35 10.84 -9.67
C LYS A 118 -10.30 11.73 -8.88
N ALA A 119 -9.90 12.16 -7.69
CA ALA A 119 -10.65 13.19 -6.99
C ALA A 119 -10.80 14.37 -7.95
N LYS A 120 -12.04 14.86 -8.16
CA LYS A 120 -12.23 16.15 -8.82
C LYS A 120 -11.43 17.15 -7.99
N LEU A 121 -10.38 17.73 -8.56
CA LEU A 121 -9.78 18.94 -8.02
C LEU A 121 -10.95 19.90 -7.87
N GLY A 122 -11.32 20.23 -6.64
CA GLY A 122 -12.33 21.23 -6.39
C GLY A 122 -11.83 22.52 -7.04
N ASN A 123 -12.54 22.99 -8.06
CA ASN A 123 -12.42 24.37 -8.51
C ASN A 123 -12.91 25.25 -7.35
N GLY A 124 -11.99 25.61 -6.45
CA GLY A 124 -12.15 26.77 -5.60
C GLY A 124 -11.82 28.00 -6.43
N ALA A 125 -12.87 28.61 -6.97
CA ALA A 125 -12.89 30.02 -7.36
C ALA A 125 -13.67 30.78 -6.29
#